data_AF-A0A958KBU8-F1
#
_entry.id   AF-A0A958KBU8-F1
#
_cell.length_a   1.000
_cell.length_b   1.000
_cell.length_c   1.000
_cell.angle_alpha   90.00
_cell.angle_beta   90.00
_cell.angle_gamma   90.00
#
_symmetry.space_group_name_H-M   'P 1'
#
loop_
_entity.id
_entity.type
_entity.pdbx_description
1 polymer ?
#
loop_
_entity_poly.entity_id
_entity_poly.type
_entity_poly.pdbx_seq_one_letter_code
_entity_poly.pdbx_strand_id
1 'polypeptide(L)'
;MKTGIGTYSWIRMNGVLMILFILSFLLPISIFVNWDSVSAWFQSSDTDDRRFSEAFLVPGKGVHFALEDSNLLNPEEGKGFFMAVWFKIKELPLPGEEIQLVAKYDLYHVSKSGYSLALRRDGDVIYPRVYWRGRNAAGGWYQFSELKDILHAGWVLLAVSVYDGKLGLHTAYLNSGKDPKPLLLGGHEIGSDQLASSGVRLRVGAVAAPYFHGKIGA
;
A
#
# COMPACT_ATOMS: atom_id res chain seq x y z
N MET A 1 61.35 17.67 -20.40
CA MET A 1 61.25 16.72 -19.26
C MET A 1 59.81 16.81 -18.73
N LYS A 2 58.95 15.80 -18.99
CA LYS A 2 58.52 14.73 -18.05
C LYS A 2 58.11 15.33 -16.68
N THR A 3 56.88 15.17 -16.17
CA THR A 3 56.05 13.95 -16.07
C THR A 3 54.56 14.28 -15.91
N GLY A 4 53.70 13.44 -16.48
CA GLY A 4 52.26 13.41 -16.21
C GLY A 4 51.94 12.51 -15.02
N ILE A 5 50.96 12.90 -14.21
CA ILE A 5 50.47 12.15 -13.05
C ILE A 5 49.04 11.69 -13.35
N GLY A 6 48.84 10.38 -13.29
CA GLY A 6 47.66 9.67 -13.76
C GLY A 6 46.43 9.79 -12.86
N THR A 7 45.31 10.11 -13.48
CA THR A 7 43.96 10.13 -12.91
C THR A 7 43.15 8.93 -13.42
N TYR A 8 43.52 7.71 -13.03
CA TYR A 8 42.79 6.50 -13.47
C TYR A 8 42.57 5.43 -12.39
N SER A 9 42.48 5.79 -11.11
CA SER A 9 42.28 4.80 -10.03
C SER A 9 40.92 4.84 -9.32
N TRP A 10 40.21 5.97 -9.31
CA TRP A 10 39.02 6.11 -8.47
C TRP A 10 37.71 5.56 -9.05
N ILE A 11 37.64 5.27 -10.36
CA ILE A 11 36.40 4.78 -10.99
C ILE A 11 36.26 3.24 -10.89
N ARG A 12 37.36 2.50 -10.69
CA ARG A 12 37.30 1.03 -10.65
C ARG A 12 36.89 0.45 -9.30
N MET A 13 37.00 1.22 -8.20
CA MET A 13 36.68 0.71 -6.86
C MET A 13 35.16 0.69 -6.57
N ASN A 14 34.37 1.56 -7.21
CA ASN A 14 32.92 1.60 -7.03
C ASN A 14 32.17 0.50 -7.81
N GLY A 15 32.70 0.05 -8.96
CA GLY A 15 32.06 -1.01 -9.75
C GLY A 15 32.07 -2.38 -9.07
N VAL A 16 33.17 -2.72 -8.38
CA VAL A 16 33.30 -4.03 -7.69
C VAL A 16 32.40 -4.10 -6.46
N LEU A 17 32.26 -3.00 -5.71
CA LEU A 17 31.34 -2.89 -4.57
C LEU A 17 29.87 -2.99 -5.00
N MET A 18 29.51 -2.41 -6.14
CA MET A 18 28.15 -2.49 -6.67
C MET A 18 27.80 -3.91 -7.17
N ILE A 19 28.74 -4.60 -7.82
CA ILE A 19 28.55 -6.00 -8.23
C ILE A 19 28.43 -6.92 -7.02
N LEU A 20 29.22 -6.71 -5.97
CA LEU A 20 29.10 -7.48 -4.72
C LEU A 20 27.80 -7.20 -3.98
N PHE A 21 27.27 -5.97 -4.01
CA PHE A 21 25.96 -5.63 -3.45
C PHE A 21 24.81 -6.31 -4.21
N ILE A 22 24.86 -6.29 -5.54
CA ILE A 22 23.89 -6.98 -6.41
C ILE A 22 23.94 -8.50 -6.18
N LEU A 23 25.13 -9.10 -6.08
CA LEU A 23 25.27 -10.54 -5.85
C LEU A 23 24.90 -10.96 -4.43
N SER A 24 25.10 -10.11 -3.42
CA SER A 24 24.75 -10.46 -2.02
C SER A 24 23.26 -10.27 -1.71
N PHE A 25 22.55 -9.40 -2.43
CA PHE A 25 21.10 -9.21 -2.26
C PHE A 25 20.24 -9.97 -3.26
N LEU A 26 20.76 -10.39 -4.43
CA LEU A 26 19.97 -11.15 -5.42
C LEU A 26 20.17 -12.68 -5.39
N LEU A 27 21.12 -13.23 -4.62
CA LEU A 27 21.42 -14.68 -4.63
C LEU A 27 20.87 -15.57 -3.49
N PRO A 28 20.18 -15.10 -2.44
CA PRO A 28 19.54 -16.01 -1.50
C PRO A 28 18.00 -16.03 -1.60
N ILE A 29 17.43 -16.05 -2.81
CA ILE A 29 16.01 -16.45 -3.02
C ILE A 29 15.91 -17.47 -4.17
N SER A 30 16.67 -18.54 -4.06
CA SER A 30 16.43 -19.78 -4.80
C SER A 30 16.42 -20.92 -3.79
N ILE A 31 15.33 -21.02 -3.02
CA ILE A 31 15.01 -22.20 -2.22
C ILE A 31 13.70 -22.77 -2.74
N PHE A 32 13.83 -23.95 -3.34
CA PHE A 32 12.82 -24.88 -3.85
C PHE A 32 11.42 -24.75 -3.24
N VAL A 33 10.44 -24.45 -4.09
CA VAL A 33 9.03 -24.84 -3.88
C VAL A 33 8.57 -25.62 -5.11
N ASN A 34 8.06 -26.81 -4.85
CA ASN A 34 7.66 -27.87 -5.76
C ASN A 34 6.62 -27.41 -6.80
N TRP A 35 6.78 -27.81 -8.07
CA TRP A 35 6.23 -27.10 -9.25
C TRP A 35 5.14 -27.85 -10.04
N ASP A 36 4.45 -28.83 -9.46
CA ASP A 36 3.55 -29.72 -10.25
C ASP A 36 2.07 -29.74 -9.84
N SER A 37 1.48 -28.67 -9.27
CA SER A 37 0.05 -28.73 -8.86
C SER A 37 -0.78 -27.45 -8.93
N VAL A 38 -0.48 -26.49 -9.84
CA VAL A 38 -1.40 -25.34 -10.05
C VAL A 38 -1.41 -24.88 -11.52
N SER A 39 -1.81 -25.75 -12.44
CA SER A 39 -2.01 -25.38 -13.84
C SER A 39 -3.37 -25.82 -14.36
N ALA A 40 -4.40 -25.04 -14.04
CA ALA A 40 -5.58 -24.88 -14.89
C ALA A 40 -6.37 -23.66 -14.40
N TRP A 41 -6.81 -22.82 -15.33
CA TRP A 41 -7.60 -21.59 -15.18
C TRP A 41 -6.78 -20.31 -14.97
N PHE A 42 -7.10 -19.27 -15.76
CA PHE A 42 -6.47 -17.94 -15.89
C PHE A 42 -5.32 -17.79 -16.91
N GLN A 43 -5.66 -17.87 -18.21
CA GLN A 43 -4.99 -17.06 -19.23
C GLN A 43 -5.86 -15.83 -19.54
N SER A 44 -5.76 -14.79 -18.72
CA SER A 44 -6.00 -13.42 -19.20
C SER A 44 -4.64 -12.84 -19.61
N SER A 45 -4.55 -12.11 -20.71
CA SER A 45 -3.29 -11.57 -21.24
C SER A 45 -2.65 -10.58 -20.27
N ASP A 46 -1.80 -11.09 -19.37
CA ASP A 46 -1.38 -10.45 -18.12
C ASP A 46 -0.12 -9.58 -18.27
N THR A 47 -0.14 -8.63 -19.22
CA THR A 47 0.97 -7.67 -19.33
C THR A 47 0.99 -6.66 -18.19
N ASP A 48 -0.16 -6.37 -17.59
CA ASP A 48 -0.28 -5.41 -16.48
C ASP A 48 0.21 -5.96 -15.13
N ASP A 49 0.14 -7.28 -14.87
CA ASP A 49 0.67 -7.86 -13.62
C ASP A 49 2.19 -7.86 -13.56
N ARG A 50 2.89 -7.66 -14.69
CA ARG A 50 4.34 -7.49 -14.70
C ARG A 50 4.79 -6.20 -14.00
N ARG A 51 3.92 -5.19 -13.87
CA ARG A 51 4.27 -3.92 -13.21
C ARG A 51 4.54 -4.10 -11.71
N PHE A 52 3.89 -5.08 -11.09
CA PHE A 52 4.10 -5.45 -9.69
C PHE A 52 4.46 -6.94 -9.61
N SER A 53 5.60 -7.31 -10.19
CA SER A 53 6.08 -8.69 -10.20
C SER A 53 6.27 -9.27 -8.79
N GLU A 54 6.51 -8.40 -7.80
CA GLU A 54 6.69 -8.75 -6.39
C GLU A 54 5.43 -8.50 -5.54
N ALA A 55 4.26 -8.36 -6.18
CA ALA A 55 3.02 -8.14 -5.47
C ALA A 55 2.73 -9.26 -4.45
N PHE A 56 2.37 -8.85 -3.23
CA PHE A 56 1.93 -9.76 -2.19
C PHE A 56 0.55 -10.32 -2.53
N LEU A 57 0.47 -11.63 -2.73
CA LEU A 57 -0.80 -12.32 -2.93
C LEU A 57 -1.54 -12.45 -1.60
N VAL A 58 -2.80 -12.03 -1.57
CA VAL A 58 -3.69 -12.21 -0.43
C VAL A 58 -4.74 -13.25 -0.81
N PRO A 59 -4.55 -14.53 -0.42
CA PRO A 59 -5.38 -15.63 -0.86
C PRO A 59 -6.69 -15.77 -0.07
N GLY A 60 -6.88 -14.99 1.00
CA GLY A 60 -8.08 -15.09 1.82
C GLY A 60 -8.03 -14.31 3.13
N LYS A 61 -8.98 -14.64 4.00
CA LYS A 61 -9.24 -13.98 5.28
C LYS A 61 -7.99 -13.90 6.17
N GLY A 62 -7.75 -12.72 6.75
CA GLY A 62 -6.73 -12.51 7.77
C GLY A 62 -5.29 -12.55 7.27
N VAL A 63 -5.06 -12.83 5.98
CA VAL A 63 -3.70 -12.85 5.43
C VAL A 63 -3.21 -11.43 5.21
N HIS A 64 -2.11 -11.07 5.86
CA HIS A 64 -1.48 -9.77 5.77
C HIS A 64 0.03 -9.87 6.01
N PHE A 65 0.76 -8.93 5.45
CA PHE A 65 2.13 -8.65 5.85
C PHE A 65 2.12 -7.62 6.99
N ALA A 66 3.12 -7.69 7.88
CA ALA A 66 3.27 -6.78 8.99
C ALA A 66 4.64 -6.09 8.92
N LEU A 67 4.64 -4.76 8.96
CA LEU A 67 5.83 -3.94 9.10
C LEU A 67 6.00 -3.52 10.56
N GLU A 68 7.22 -3.65 11.07
CA GLU A 68 7.55 -3.13 12.40
C GLU A 68 7.30 -1.63 12.48
N ASP A 69 6.94 -1.17 13.67
CA ASP A 69 6.70 0.26 13.89
C ASP A 69 7.97 1.07 13.63
N SER A 70 7.80 2.25 13.07
CA SER A 70 8.87 3.24 12.89
C SER A 70 8.28 4.65 12.82
N ASN A 71 9.11 5.66 13.08
CA ASN A 71 8.68 7.06 13.03
C ASN A 71 8.14 7.45 11.64
N LEU A 72 8.67 6.86 10.56
CA LEU A 72 8.20 7.12 9.19
C LEU A 72 6.76 6.64 8.93
N LEU A 73 6.26 5.70 9.74
CA LEU A 73 4.89 5.18 9.65
C LEU A 73 3.91 5.93 10.55
N ASN A 74 4.35 7.00 11.22
CA ASN A 74 3.50 7.78 12.11
C ASN A 74 3.43 9.24 11.60
N PRO A 75 2.23 9.83 11.51
CA PRO A 75 2.09 11.26 11.23
C PRO A 75 2.75 12.10 12.32
N GLU A 76 3.47 13.14 11.91
CA GLU A 76 4.15 14.08 12.81
C GLU A 76 3.56 15.49 12.66
N GLU A 77 3.60 16.27 13.74
CA GLU A 77 3.09 17.65 13.75
C GLU A 77 3.86 18.53 12.74
N GLY A 78 3.13 19.37 12.02
CA GLY A 78 3.70 20.30 11.04
C GLY A 78 4.31 19.64 9.80
N LYS A 79 4.23 18.31 9.66
CA LYS A 79 4.73 17.58 8.50
C LYS A 79 3.58 17.00 7.68
N GLY A 80 3.77 16.97 6.36
CA GLY A 80 2.89 16.21 5.48
C GLY A 80 3.08 14.71 5.73
N PHE A 81 1.98 13.98 5.80
CA PHE A 81 1.98 12.51 5.83
C PHE A 81 1.34 11.98 4.55
N PHE A 82 1.96 10.95 3.97
CA PHE A 82 1.49 10.34 2.72
C PHE A 82 1.64 8.83 2.79
N MET A 83 0.59 8.10 2.43
CA MET A 83 0.58 6.65 2.34
C MET A 83 -0.13 6.24 1.07
N ALA A 84 0.48 5.38 0.27
CA ALA A 84 -0.08 4.85 -0.96
C ALA A 84 -0.08 3.33 -0.94
N VAL A 85 -1.13 2.73 -1.50
CA VAL A 85 -1.23 1.28 -1.72
C VAL A 85 -1.79 1.01 -3.10
N TRP A 86 -1.10 0.17 -3.87
CA TRP A 86 -1.66 -0.42 -5.07
C TRP A 86 -2.31 -1.74 -4.72
N PHE A 87 -3.52 -1.99 -5.21
CA PHE A 87 -4.16 -3.27 -5.03
C PHE A 87 -4.90 -3.69 -6.30
N LYS A 88 -5.05 -5.00 -6.47
CA LYS A 88 -5.86 -5.63 -7.50
C LYS A 88 -6.81 -6.58 -6.80
N ILE A 89 -8.11 -6.32 -6.87
CA ILE A 89 -9.13 -7.14 -6.22
C ILE A 89 -9.76 -8.07 -7.25
N LYS A 90 -9.96 -9.34 -6.88
CA LYS A 90 -10.66 -10.33 -7.73
C LYS A 90 -12.17 -10.32 -7.49
N GLU A 91 -12.57 -10.08 -6.25
CA GLU A 91 -13.96 -10.16 -5.79
C GLU A 91 -14.27 -8.95 -4.91
N LEU A 92 -15.36 -8.25 -5.20
CA LEU A 92 -15.82 -7.13 -4.38
C LEU A 92 -16.28 -7.59 -3.00
N PRO A 93 -16.31 -6.68 -2.00
CA PRO A 93 -17.11 -6.90 -0.80
C PRO A 93 -18.54 -7.33 -1.14
N LEU A 94 -19.19 -8.15 -0.31
CA LEU A 94 -20.65 -8.25 -0.32
C LEU A 94 -21.23 -6.92 0.20
N PRO A 95 -22.48 -6.60 -0.17
CA PRO A 95 -23.13 -5.41 0.35
C PRO A 95 -23.15 -5.36 1.88
N GLY A 96 -22.76 -4.21 2.44
CA GLY A 96 -22.65 -3.96 3.88
C GLY A 96 -21.29 -4.31 4.50
N GLU A 97 -20.41 -4.97 3.77
CA GLU A 97 -19.11 -5.40 4.28
C GLU A 97 -17.98 -4.44 3.96
N GLU A 98 -16.93 -4.54 4.77
CA GLU A 98 -15.74 -3.69 4.72
C GLU A 98 -14.47 -4.55 4.67
N ILE A 99 -13.57 -4.17 3.77
CA ILE A 99 -12.26 -4.76 3.61
C ILE A 99 -11.20 -3.73 3.99
N GLN A 100 -10.46 -3.97 5.06
CA GLN A 100 -9.32 -3.13 5.44
C GLN A 100 -8.07 -3.59 4.70
N LEU A 101 -7.57 -2.75 3.79
CA LEU A 101 -6.36 -2.99 2.99
C LEU A 101 -5.09 -2.68 3.78
N VAL A 102 -5.15 -1.65 4.60
CA VAL A 102 -4.02 -1.18 5.43
C VAL A 102 -4.56 -0.82 6.80
N ALA A 103 -3.88 -1.21 7.87
CA ALA A 103 -4.27 -0.86 9.23
C ALA A 103 -3.06 -0.68 10.15
N LYS A 104 -3.02 0.46 10.84
CA LYS A 104 -2.08 0.78 11.92
C LYS A 104 -2.82 1.51 13.02
N TYR A 105 -3.61 0.76 13.78
CA TYR A 105 -4.30 1.26 14.96
C TYR A 105 -4.45 0.14 15.97
N ASP A 106 -4.47 0.50 17.24
CA ASP A 106 -4.53 -0.47 18.32
C ASP A 106 -5.99 -0.91 18.55
N LEU A 107 -6.33 -2.13 18.15
CA LEU A 107 -7.67 -2.69 18.31
C LEU A 107 -8.03 -2.95 19.79
N TYR A 108 -7.03 -3.12 20.66
CA TYR A 108 -7.20 -3.51 22.05
C TYR A 108 -7.16 -2.30 23.00
N HIS A 109 -6.52 -1.21 22.59
CA HIS A 109 -6.51 0.02 23.37
C HIS A 109 -7.83 0.78 23.25
N VAL A 110 -8.30 1.39 24.35
CA VAL A 110 -9.60 2.09 24.42
C VAL A 110 -9.67 3.25 23.42
N SER A 111 -8.58 3.99 23.24
CA SER A 111 -8.53 5.12 22.31
C SER A 111 -8.59 4.70 20.84
N LYS A 112 -8.18 3.45 20.52
CA LYS A 112 -8.02 2.94 19.15
C LYS A 112 -7.28 3.90 18.23
N SER A 113 -6.29 4.63 18.74
CA SER A 113 -5.58 5.63 17.95
C SER A 113 -4.78 5.01 16.81
N GLY A 114 -4.70 5.74 15.70
CA GLY A 114 -4.04 5.30 14.48
C GLY A 114 -4.92 5.48 13.25
N TYR A 115 -4.54 4.81 12.16
CA TYR A 115 -5.21 4.97 10.87
C TYR A 115 -5.45 3.63 10.17
N SER A 116 -6.41 3.61 9.25
CA SER A 116 -6.74 2.46 8.40
C SER A 116 -7.25 2.93 7.06
N LEU A 117 -7.01 2.15 6.01
CA LEU A 117 -7.58 2.36 4.69
C LEU A 117 -8.41 1.14 4.32
N ALA A 118 -9.67 1.37 3.98
CA ALA A 118 -10.65 0.32 3.72
C ALA A 118 -11.50 0.59 2.49
N LEU A 119 -12.12 -0.47 1.99
CA LEU A 119 -13.17 -0.45 0.98
C LEU A 119 -14.45 -0.97 1.62
N ARG A 120 -15.52 -0.21 1.53
CA ARG A 120 -16.86 -0.63 1.96
C ARG A 120 -17.78 -0.70 0.75
N ARG A 121 -18.60 -1.75 0.67
CA ARG A 121 -19.65 -1.82 -0.34
C ARG A 121 -20.98 -1.45 0.29
N ASP A 122 -21.67 -0.45 -0.25
CA ASP A 122 -23.06 -0.14 0.08
C ASP A 122 -23.91 -0.30 -1.19
N GLY A 123 -24.73 -1.36 -1.24
CA GLY A 123 -25.42 -1.77 -2.46
C GLY A 123 -24.44 -2.22 -3.53
N ASP A 124 -24.46 -1.59 -4.70
CA ASP A 124 -23.52 -1.86 -5.81
C ASP A 124 -22.37 -0.85 -5.89
N VAL A 125 -22.28 0.06 -4.93
CA VAL A 125 -21.28 1.13 -4.91
C VAL A 125 -20.17 0.78 -3.94
N ILE A 126 -18.92 0.99 -4.36
CA ILE A 126 -17.73 0.83 -3.53
C ILE A 126 -17.25 2.20 -3.07
N TYR A 127 -17.24 2.40 -1.76
CA TYR A 127 -16.71 3.60 -1.13
C TYR A 127 -15.38 3.29 -0.44
N PRO A 128 -14.31 4.00 -0.77
CA PRO A 128 -13.12 3.95 0.05
C PRO A 128 -13.34 4.76 1.33
N ARG A 129 -12.78 4.26 2.42
CA ARG A 129 -12.89 4.86 3.75
C ARG A 129 -11.53 4.93 4.40
N VAL A 130 -11.28 6.03 5.10
CA VAL A 130 -10.09 6.19 5.92
C VAL A 130 -10.50 6.28 7.37
N TYR A 131 -10.00 5.38 8.19
CA TYR A 131 -10.03 5.56 9.63
C TYR A 131 -8.90 6.50 10.01
N TRP A 132 -9.21 7.53 10.78
CA TRP A 132 -8.22 8.46 11.31
C TRP A 132 -8.62 8.87 12.71
N ARG A 133 -7.87 8.42 13.72
CA ARG A 133 -8.19 8.71 15.12
C ARG A 133 -6.94 9.10 15.91
N GLY A 134 -6.99 10.27 16.54
CA GLY A 134 -5.93 10.81 17.38
C GLY A 134 -5.84 10.11 18.74
N ARG A 135 -4.80 10.45 19.52
CA ARG A 135 -4.57 9.88 20.87
C ARG A 135 -5.66 10.25 21.88
N ASN A 136 -6.26 11.43 21.73
CA ASN A 136 -7.39 11.91 22.53
C ASN A 136 -8.73 11.22 22.17
N ALA A 137 -8.68 10.17 21.35
CA ALA A 137 -9.83 9.45 20.84
C ALA A 137 -10.81 10.31 20.00
N ALA A 138 -10.38 11.47 19.50
CA ALA A 138 -11.11 12.24 18.50
C ALA A 138 -10.86 11.66 17.09
N GLY A 139 -11.89 11.70 16.25
CA GLY A 139 -11.87 11.16 14.89
C GLY A 139 -12.63 9.84 14.74
N GLY A 140 -12.44 9.16 13.61
CA GLY A 140 -13.22 7.98 13.25
C GLY A 140 -13.07 7.61 11.78
N TRP A 141 -14.12 7.03 11.20
CA TRP A 141 -14.17 6.66 9.79
C TRP A 141 -14.68 7.81 8.93
N TYR A 142 -13.88 8.20 7.94
CA TYR A 142 -14.20 9.18 6.92
C TYR A 142 -14.48 8.48 5.60
N GLN A 143 -15.64 8.73 5.00
CA GLN A 143 -16.03 8.18 3.70
C GLN A 143 -15.70 9.17 2.58
N PHE A 144 -15.22 8.67 1.44
CA PHE A 144 -14.87 9.47 0.27
C PHE A 144 -15.78 9.13 -0.92
N SER A 145 -15.62 9.85 -2.04
CA SER A 145 -16.36 9.56 -3.27
C SER A 145 -16.15 8.12 -3.75
N GLU A 146 -17.17 7.58 -4.40
CA GLU A 146 -17.18 6.22 -4.93
C GLU A 146 -16.00 5.92 -5.86
N LEU A 147 -15.54 4.68 -5.83
CA LEU A 147 -14.62 4.12 -6.82
C LEU A 147 -15.41 3.55 -7.99
N LYS A 148 -15.16 4.10 -9.18
CA LYS A 148 -15.74 3.60 -10.44
C LYS A 148 -14.87 2.49 -11.02
N ASP A 149 -15.50 1.54 -11.69
CA ASP A 149 -14.87 0.51 -12.54
C ASP A 149 -13.77 -0.34 -11.88
N ILE A 150 -13.78 -0.48 -10.55
CA ILE A 150 -12.70 -1.13 -9.78
C ILE A 150 -12.42 -2.58 -10.22
N LEU A 151 -13.44 -3.33 -10.66
CA LEU A 151 -13.29 -4.71 -11.15
C LEU A 151 -12.66 -4.81 -12.55
N HIS A 152 -12.81 -3.76 -13.36
CA HIS A 152 -12.31 -3.74 -14.73
C HIS A 152 -10.97 -3.02 -14.86
N ALA A 153 -10.58 -2.25 -13.84
CA ALA A 153 -9.43 -1.35 -13.90
C ALA A 153 -8.06 -1.99 -13.60
N GLY A 154 -8.01 -3.31 -13.39
CA GLY A 154 -6.77 -4.00 -13.04
C GLY A 154 -6.21 -3.53 -11.70
N TRP A 155 -5.12 -2.76 -11.74
CA TRP A 155 -4.47 -2.21 -10.55
C TRP A 155 -5.06 -0.85 -10.18
N VAL A 156 -5.43 -0.70 -8.92
CA VAL A 156 -6.01 0.52 -8.35
C VAL A 156 -5.11 1.05 -7.25
N LEU A 157 -4.75 2.32 -7.34
CA LEU A 157 -4.04 3.05 -6.31
C LEU A 157 -5.06 3.70 -5.38
N LEU A 158 -4.81 3.61 -4.09
CA LEU A 158 -5.38 4.54 -3.12
C LEU A 158 -4.25 5.21 -2.36
N ALA A 159 -4.28 6.54 -2.31
CA ALA A 159 -3.28 7.34 -1.63
C ALA A 159 -3.93 8.32 -0.65
N VAL A 160 -3.59 8.16 0.63
CA VAL A 160 -4.00 9.03 1.72
C VAL A 160 -2.95 10.14 1.87
N SER A 161 -3.41 11.38 1.96
CA SER A 161 -2.59 12.54 2.27
C SER A 161 -3.12 13.25 3.51
N VAL A 162 -2.22 13.67 4.40
CA VAL A 162 -2.56 14.55 5.52
C VAL A 162 -1.62 15.73 5.54
N TYR A 163 -2.20 16.93 5.54
CA TYR A 163 -1.46 18.19 5.62
C TYR A 163 -2.36 19.26 6.22
N ASP A 164 -1.83 20.05 7.15
CA ASP A 164 -2.54 21.20 7.74
C ASP A 164 -3.95 20.88 8.23
N GLY A 165 -4.10 19.81 9.01
CA GLY A 165 -5.38 19.38 9.57
C GLY A 165 -6.40 18.87 8.54
N LYS A 166 -5.99 18.61 7.30
CA LYS A 166 -6.85 18.07 6.24
C LYS A 166 -6.44 16.65 5.87
N LEU A 167 -7.43 15.79 5.72
CA LEU A 167 -7.31 14.40 5.28
C LEU A 167 -7.83 14.26 3.86
N GLY A 168 -6.94 14.02 2.90
CA GLY A 168 -7.27 13.81 1.49
C GLY A 168 -7.16 12.33 1.10
N LEU A 169 -7.96 11.93 0.11
CA LEU A 169 -7.82 10.62 -0.53
C LEU A 169 -7.77 10.79 -2.05
N HIS A 170 -6.79 10.13 -2.66
CA HIS A 170 -6.61 10.08 -4.10
C HIS A 170 -6.74 8.65 -4.60
N THR A 171 -7.15 8.49 -5.86
CA THR A 171 -7.16 7.22 -6.57
C THR A 171 -6.43 7.33 -7.91
N ALA A 172 -5.90 6.23 -8.42
CA ALA A 172 -5.46 6.13 -9.80
C ALA A 172 -5.69 4.72 -10.32
N TYR A 173 -5.85 4.59 -11.62
CA TYR A 173 -6.13 3.30 -12.27
C TYR A 173 -5.04 3.01 -13.29
N LEU A 174 -4.49 1.81 -13.22
CA LEU A 174 -3.51 1.29 -14.17
C LEU A 174 -4.27 0.46 -15.22
N ASN A 175 -4.67 1.13 -16.29
CA ASN A 175 -5.27 0.50 -17.46
C ASN A 175 -4.22 0.35 -18.56
N SER A 176 -4.18 -0.82 -19.22
CA SER A 176 -3.20 -1.16 -20.25
C SER A 176 -2.91 0.00 -21.22
N GLY A 177 -1.70 0.55 -21.14
CA GLY A 177 -1.16 1.51 -22.10
C GLY A 177 -1.31 3.01 -21.79
N LYS A 178 -1.90 3.41 -20.66
CA LYS A 178 -1.92 4.82 -20.23
C LYS A 178 -1.22 5.01 -18.88
N ASP A 179 -0.53 6.13 -18.74
CA ASP A 179 0.02 6.53 -17.45
C ASP A 179 -1.12 6.82 -16.47
N PRO A 180 -1.05 6.28 -15.23
CA PRO A 180 -2.08 6.49 -14.23
C PRO A 180 -2.18 7.98 -13.91
N LYS A 181 -3.38 8.54 -14.01
CA LYS A 181 -3.67 9.93 -13.62
C LYS A 181 -4.34 9.93 -12.24
N PRO A 182 -3.71 10.50 -11.20
CA PRO A 182 -4.33 10.64 -9.90
C PRO A 182 -5.59 11.50 -9.97
N LEU A 183 -6.65 11.04 -9.32
CA LEU A 183 -7.91 11.74 -9.12
C LEU A 183 -8.11 11.96 -7.62
N LEU A 184 -8.48 13.18 -7.22
CA LEU A 184 -8.89 13.47 -5.84
C LEU A 184 -10.33 12.95 -5.63
N LEU A 185 -10.50 12.08 -4.63
CA LEU A 185 -11.81 11.54 -4.22
C LEU A 185 -12.49 12.37 -3.13
N GLY A 186 -11.80 13.38 -2.60
CA GLY A 186 -12.34 14.32 -1.62
C GLY A 186 -11.35 14.61 -0.48
N GLY A 187 -11.81 15.43 0.46
CA GLY A 187 -11.04 15.79 1.65
C GLY A 187 -11.96 16.06 2.85
N HIS A 188 -11.43 15.84 4.05
CA HIS A 188 -12.10 16.10 5.33
C HIS A 188 -11.22 16.97 6.23
N GLU A 189 -11.84 17.88 6.98
CA GLU A 189 -11.18 18.60 8.08
C GLU A 189 -11.08 17.66 9.29
N ILE A 190 -9.87 17.38 9.75
CA ILE A 190 -9.59 16.53 10.91
C ILE A 190 -8.97 17.31 12.08
N GLY A 191 -8.57 18.57 11.88
CA GLY A 191 -7.88 19.37 12.90
C GLY A 191 -6.39 19.01 13.02
N SER A 192 -5.58 20.01 13.38
CA SER A 192 -4.12 19.86 13.47
C SER A 192 -3.65 19.06 14.68
N ASP A 193 -4.48 18.92 15.71
CA ASP A 193 -4.20 18.21 16.96
C ASP A 193 -4.53 16.71 16.90
N GLN A 194 -5.19 16.24 15.83
CA GLN A 194 -5.60 14.84 15.66
C GLN A 194 -4.56 14.02 14.90
N LEU A 195 -3.35 13.90 15.45
CA LEU A 195 -2.32 13.02 14.87
C LEU A 195 -2.62 11.54 15.16
N ALA A 196 -2.91 10.79 14.10
CA ALA A 196 -3.20 9.37 14.14
C ALA A 196 -1.91 8.53 14.27
N SER A 197 -1.27 8.55 15.44
CA SER A 197 -0.09 7.72 15.72
C SER A 197 -0.44 6.47 16.53
N SER A 198 0.30 5.38 16.31
CA SER A 198 0.16 4.15 17.10
C SER A 198 1.47 3.38 17.15
N GLY A 199 1.81 2.80 18.30
CA GLY A 199 3.01 1.96 18.47
C GLY A 199 2.86 0.54 17.91
N VAL A 200 1.72 0.21 17.29
CA VAL A 200 1.47 -1.12 16.71
C VAL A 200 2.09 -1.26 15.32
N ARG A 201 2.38 -2.50 14.93
CA ARG A 201 2.81 -2.84 13.57
C ARG A 201 1.80 -2.36 12.52
N LEU A 202 2.30 -1.86 11.40
CA LEU A 202 1.48 -1.59 10.21
C LEU A 202 1.16 -2.92 9.54
N ARG A 203 -0.12 -3.18 9.27
CA ARG A 203 -0.57 -4.39 8.57
C ARG A 203 -1.09 -4.01 7.19
N VAL A 204 -0.69 -4.77 6.17
CA VAL A 204 -1.10 -4.57 4.78
C VAL A 204 -1.62 -5.90 4.23
N GLY A 205 -2.88 -5.96 3.80
CA GLY A 205 -3.54 -7.22 3.44
C GLY A 205 -5.03 -7.22 3.79
N ALA A 206 -5.56 -8.40 4.14
CA ALA A 206 -6.94 -8.60 4.59
C ALA A 206 -7.06 -8.45 6.12
N VAL A 207 -6.74 -7.29 6.68
CA VAL A 207 -6.40 -7.16 8.12
C VAL A 207 -7.57 -7.50 9.06
N ALA A 208 -8.77 -7.04 8.72
CA ALA A 208 -9.98 -7.27 9.51
C ALA A 208 -11.18 -7.72 8.65
N ALA A 209 -10.92 -7.98 7.37
CA ALA A 209 -11.96 -8.33 6.42
C ALA A 209 -12.37 -9.80 6.60
N PRO A 210 -13.66 -10.14 6.48
CA PRO A 210 -14.10 -11.53 6.38
C PRO A 210 -13.54 -12.23 5.13
N TYR A 211 -13.20 -11.48 4.07
CA TYR A 211 -12.57 -11.98 2.86
C TYR A 211 -11.89 -10.83 2.10
N PHE A 212 -10.75 -11.11 1.49
CA PHE A 212 -10.16 -10.30 0.41
C PHE A 212 -9.32 -11.26 -0.41
N HIS A 213 -9.65 -11.36 -1.70
CA HIS A 213 -8.92 -12.16 -2.67
C HIS A 213 -8.31 -11.20 -3.69
N GLY A 214 -6.99 -11.06 -3.66
CA GLY A 214 -6.35 -10.04 -4.47
C GLY A 214 -4.84 -10.03 -4.35
N LYS A 215 -4.25 -8.97 -4.89
CA LYS A 215 -2.83 -8.68 -4.81
C LYS A 215 -2.64 -7.28 -4.24
N ILE A 216 -1.58 -7.07 -3.48
CA ILE A 216 -1.14 -5.75 -3.04
C ILE A 216 0.26 -5.50 -3.58
N GLY A 217 0.42 -4.39 -4.29
CA GLY A 217 1.68 -3.92 -4.85
C GLY A 217 2.27 -2.84 -3.94
N ALA A 218 3.58 -2.92 -3.74
CA ALA A 218 4.40 -1.88 -3.13
C ALA A 218 5.30 -1.27 -4.21
#